data_AF-A0A0R3WPN2-F1
#
_entry.id   AF-A0A0R3WPN2-F1
#
_cell.length_a   1.000
_cell.length_b   1.000
_cell.length_c   1.000
_cell.angle_alpha   90.00
_cell.angle_beta   90.00
_cell.angle_gamma   90.00
#
_symmetry.space_group_name_H-M   'P 1'
#
loop_
_entity.id
_entity.type
_entity.pdbx_description
1 polymer ?
#
loop_
_entity_poly.entity_id
_entity_poly.type
_entity_poly.pdbx_seq_one_letter_code
_entity_poly.pdbx_strand_id
1 'polypeptide(L)'
;MPHHGFLPTFGPSFINLYGSPREFSDGPDKFEALNLAKGEGCAYRGRVLCEVQTELLDEMQQSGVTPMSEDMKVHVNKYMRRRKYVLHAAFFHANMISIDDAPIEFEVSIGNYGNNLDETVPPCASTTPPTNAVFDGCYYNFLPWGDTKPCTVVECQWEDISFRLYAVNMITRIADNLEYGLENIEVSMKVDLAEEDLASTVIATLDQFIMDCQTPLPEWTEGCTPVNNLDQKLMKLRHDDLEQLKAQAVKLREEATSAEDVVKELKVYLETLRKIFVEPQNSMPDVVIWMIASEKRIAYFRIPAYDLLFSENQMYRGRYCGEVRTIMLKVRKDLTSLLHTLHCSLATSLTLMCTSIQYENEAQIVGKWSSRRPPLTRPNYTDCTGHLETPKENFIPPLGWKWEGDWYISPEFSLMFKKDTGATSFMEDVFYNEKRTPISGWEKASLAYTDAQGYEKPSPDETELPSGWVWEDDAWKVDFNRPCDEEGNYT
;
A
#
# COMPACT_ATOMS: atom_id res chain seq x y z
N MET A 1 -38.34 17.84 -5.35
CA MET A 1 -38.33 19.29 -4.97
C MET A 1 -36.90 19.78 -5.13
N PRO A 2 -36.62 21.04 -5.47
CA PRO A 2 -35.24 21.52 -5.42
C PRO A 2 -34.80 21.44 -3.95
N HIS A 3 -33.77 20.65 -3.66
CA HIS A 3 -33.23 20.51 -2.30
C HIS A 3 -32.89 21.92 -1.80
N HIS A 4 -33.65 22.39 -0.81
CA HIS A 4 -33.24 23.57 -0.07
C HIS A 4 -31.96 23.17 0.65
N GLY A 5 -30.82 23.66 0.17
CA GLY A 5 -29.53 23.42 0.79
C GLY A 5 -29.56 23.84 2.27
N PHE A 6 -28.65 23.29 3.06
CA PHE A 6 -28.47 23.69 4.44
C PHE A 6 -27.31 24.67 4.57
N LEU A 7 -27.34 25.52 5.60
CA LEU A 7 -26.23 26.41 5.91
C LEU A 7 -24.94 25.59 6.12
N PRO A 8 -23.78 26.07 5.61
CA PRO A 8 -22.50 25.37 5.74
C PRO A 8 -22.25 24.93 7.18
N THR A 9 -21.96 23.65 7.36
CA THR A 9 -21.69 23.08 8.68
C THR A 9 -20.71 21.93 8.51
N PHE A 10 -19.87 21.71 9.50
CA PHE A 10 -18.90 20.62 9.52
C PHE A 10 -18.62 20.24 10.97
N GLY A 11 -18.43 18.95 11.23
CA GLY A 11 -17.90 18.48 12.50
C GLY A 11 -18.84 18.62 13.70
N PRO A 12 -18.32 18.37 14.93
CA PRO A 12 -16.92 18.05 15.23
C PRO A 12 -16.43 16.78 14.53
N SER A 13 -15.32 16.87 13.77
CA SER A 13 -14.67 15.72 13.13
C SER A 13 -13.20 15.98 12.85
N PHE A 14 -12.38 14.91 12.83
CA PHE A 14 -10.98 15.04 12.42
C PHE A 14 -10.85 15.14 10.91
N ILE A 15 -9.93 15.98 10.47
CA ILE A 15 -9.47 16.12 9.09
C ILE A 15 -8.04 15.59 9.03
N ASN A 16 -7.81 14.61 8.16
CA ASN A 16 -6.48 14.02 7.93
C ASN A 16 -5.64 14.90 7.02
N LEU A 17 -4.38 15.12 7.40
CA LEU A 17 -3.43 15.93 6.64
C LEU A 17 -2.37 15.03 6.01
N TYR A 18 -2.10 15.26 4.73
CA TYR A 18 -1.07 14.54 3.97
C TYR A 18 -0.11 15.54 3.31
N GLY A 19 1.15 15.13 3.16
CA GLY A 19 2.19 15.98 2.58
C GLY A 19 3.28 15.17 1.88
N SER A 20 4.46 15.77 1.72
CA SER A 20 5.64 15.13 1.12
C SER A 20 6.13 13.92 1.95
N PRO A 21 7.01 13.05 1.41
CA PRO A 21 7.63 11.99 2.19
C PRO A 21 8.36 12.52 3.44
N ARG A 22 8.47 11.71 4.50
CA ARG A 22 9.10 12.10 5.79
C ARG A 22 10.61 11.84 5.84
N GLU A 23 11.24 11.48 4.72
CA GLU A 23 12.68 11.25 4.67
C GLU A 23 13.43 12.56 4.89
N PHE A 24 14.37 12.55 5.84
CA PHE A 24 15.30 13.66 6.02
C PHE A 24 16.33 13.60 4.89
N SER A 25 16.32 14.58 3.99
CA SER A 25 17.40 14.81 3.04
C SER A 25 18.18 16.06 3.42
N ASP A 26 19.51 16.04 3.30
CA ASP A 26 20.37 17.20 3.53
C ASP A 26 20.17 18.35 2.52
N GLY A 27 19.34 18.13 1.48
CA GLY A 27 19.00 19.10 0.44
C GLY A 27 17.55 19.60 0.53
N PRO A 28 17.17 20.61 -0.28
CA PRO A 28 15.81 21.14 -0.33
C PRO A 28 14.81 20.05 -0.73
N ASP A 29 13.68 19.99 -0.01
CA ASP A 29 12.60 19.02 -0.26
C ASP A 29 12.04 19.23 -1.67
N LYS A 30 12.38 18.33 -2.59
CA LYS A 30 11.90 18.35 -3.99
C LYS A 30 10.38 18.23 -4.09
N PHE A 31 9.71 17.86 -3.00
CA PHE A 31 8.27 17.64 -2.91
C PHE A 31 7.57 18.67 -2.04
N GLU A 32 8.20 19.81 -1.73
CA GLU A 32 7.61 20.90 -0.93
C GLU A 32 6.24 21.35 -1.45
N ALA A 33 6.02 21.27 -2.77
CA ALA A 33 4.74 21.52 -3.41
C ALA A 33 3.58 20.69 -2.80
N LEU A 34 3.83 19.44 -2.40
CA LEU A 34 2.83 18.58 -1.75
C LEU A 34 2.43 19.11 -0.37
N ASN A 35 3.32 19.78 0.35
CA ASN A 35 3.02 20.42 1.63
C ASN A 35 2.22 21.71 1.47
N LEU A 36 2.22 22.31 0.27
CA LEU A 36 1.42 23.46 -0.12
C LEU A 36 0.11 23.04 -0.81
N ALA A 37 -0.30 21.78 -0.67
CA ALA A 37 -1.47 21.18 -1.32
C ALA A 37 -1.46 21.26 -2.86
N LYS A 38 -0.28 21.39 -3.47
CA LYS A 38 -0.10 21.34 -4.93
C LYS A 38 0.17 19.90 -5.35
N GLY A 39 -0.88 19.07 -5.28
CA GLY A 39 -0.83 17.64 -5.58
C GLY A 39 -1.36 16.80 -4.42
N GLU A 40 -1.46 15.49 -4.65
CA GLU A 40 -1.92 14.53 -3.65
C GLU A 40 -0.75 14.15 -2.72
N GLY A 41 -0.83 14.54 -1.44
CA GLY A 41 0.19 14.20 -0.45
C GLY A 41 0.32 12.68 -0.25
N CYS A 42 1.54 12.17 -0.19
CA CYS A 42 1.84 10.74 -0.13
C CYS A 42 2.07 10.22 1.29
N ALA A 43 2.39 11.08 2.26
CA ALA A 43 2.63 10.67 3.65
C ALA A 43 1.69 11.40 4.63
N TYR A 44 1.20 10.67 5.63
CA TYR A 44 0.40 11.23 6.72
C TYR A 44 1.22 12.20 7.58
N ARG A 45 0.64 13.37 7.87
CA ARG A 45 1.27 14.46 8.62
C ARG A 45 0.58 14.77 9.95
N GLY A 46 -0.54 14.11 10.23
CA GLY A 46 -1.35 14.33 11.41
C GLY A 46 -2.79 14.65 11.03
N ARG A 47 -3.52 15.18 12.00
CA ARG A 47 -4.94 15.48 11.85
C ARG A 47 -5.37 16.62 12.76
N VAL A 48 -6.39 17.34 12.33
CA VAL A 48 -6.95 18.48 13.07
C VAL A 48 -8.41 18.22 13.35
N LEU A 49 -8.84 18.41 14.60
CA LEU A 49 -10.25 18.34 14.96
C LEU A 49 -10.89 19.69 14.67
N CYS A 50 -11.88 19.71 13.78
CA CYS A 50 -12.50 20.93 13.28
C CYS A 50 -14.02 20.86 13.42
N GLU A 51 -14.63 22.03 13.70
CA GLU A 51 -16.07 22.25 13.65
C GLU A 51 -16.32 23.60 12.96
N VAL A 52 -17.29 23.64 12.05
CA VAL A 52 -17.77 24.85 11.39
C VAL A 52 -19.26 24.97 11.68
N GLN A 53 -19.63 26.09 12.31
CA GLN A 53 -21.00 26.48 12.58
C GLN A 53 -21.30 27.77 11.81
N THR A 54 -22.47 27.80 11.17
CA THR A 54 -22.95 29.01 10.48
C THR A 54 -24.19 29.50 11.19
N GLU A 55 -24.16 30.76 11.60
CA GLU A 55 -25.29 31.47 12.21
C GLU A 55 -25.66 32.67 11.34
N LEU A 56 -26.97 32.91 11.20
CA LEU A 56 -27.46 34.12 10.55
C LEU A 56 -27.57 35.21 11.62
N LEU A 57 -26.74 36.23 11.48
CA LEU A 57 -26.65 37.34 12.43
C LEU A 57 -27.09 38.64 11.75
N ASP A 58 -27.82 39.49 12.49
CA ASP A 58 -28.23 40.82 12.01
C ASP A 58 -27.03 41.78 11.89
N GLU A 59 -25.99 41.57 12.70
CA GLU A 59 -24.74 42.34 12.69
C GLU A 59 -23.53 41.40 12.59
N MET A 60 -22.51 41.79 11.81
CA MET A 60 -21.26 41.04 11.70
C MET A 60 -20.50 41.06 13.04
N GLN A 61 -20.23 39.88 13.58
CA GLN A 61 -19.29 39.73 14.70
C GLN A 61 -17.85 39.96 14.25
N GLN A 62 -17.02 40.52 15.14
CA GLN A 62 -15.59 40.65 14.89
C GLN A 62 -14.92 39.27 14.85
N SER A 63 -14.12 39.03 13.80
CA SER A 63 -13.26 37.85 13.71
C SER A 63 -12.21 37.88 14.81
N GLY A 64 -12.01 36.76 15.50
CA GLY A 64 -10.97 36.63 16.53
C GLY A 64 -10.69 35.18 16.90
N VAL A 65 -9.54 34.95 17.53
CA VAL A 65 -9.18 33.65 18.11
C VAL A 65 -9.43 33.71 19.60
N THR A 66 -10.37 32.90 20.09
CA THR A 66 -10.68 32.78 21.51
C THR A 66 -10.38 31.35 21.99
N PRO A 67 -9.86 31.18 23.22
CA PRO A 67 -9.70 29.84 23.80
C PRO A 67 -11.05 29.12 23.88
N MET A 68 -11.04 27.82 23.62
CA MET A 68 -12.21 26.96 23.75
C MET A 68 -12.70 26.93 25.21
N SER A 69 -14.02 27.10 25.42
CA SER A 69 -14.64 27.01 26.75
C SER A 69 -14.58 25.58 27.31
N GLU A 70 -14.64 25.42 28.64
CA GLU A 70 -14.63 24.09 29.27
C GLU A 70 -15.82 23.22 28.83
N ASP A 71 -17.01 23.81 28.68
CA ASP A 71 -18.19 23.09 28.19
C ASP A 71 -17.98 22.54 26.78
N MET A 72 -17.34 23.33 25.91
CA MET A 72 -17.01 22.90 24.55
C MET A 72 -15.96 21.79 24.56
N LYS A 73 -14.94 21.85 25.43
CA LYS A 73 -13.97 20.75 25.59
C LYS A 73 -14.65 19.44 25.99
N VAL A 74 -15.60 19.49 26.93
CA VAL A 74 -16.36 18.31 27.35
C VAL A 74 -17.24 17.78 26.22
N HIS A 75 -17.85 18.66 25.43
CA HIS A 75 -18.61 18.26 24.24
C HIS A 75 -17.72 17.53 23.22
N VAL A 76 -16.59 18.14 22.87
CA VAL A 76 -15.66 17.66 21.84
C VAL A 76 -14.94 16.37 22.24
N ASN A 77 -14.63 16.17 23.53
CA ASN A 77 -13.99 14.94 24.02
C ASN A 77 -14.74 13.65 23.66
N LYS A 78 -16.07 13.72 23.48
CA LYS A 78 -16.88 12.56 23.07
C LYS A 78 -16.55 12.07 21.67
N TYR A 79 -16.06 12.94 20.80
CA TYR A 79 -15.66 12.64 19.42
C TYR A 79 -14.22 12.11 19.33
N MET A 80 -13.49 12.04 20.45
CA MET A 80 -12.09 11.57 20.49
C MET A 80 -11.97 10.14 21.03
N ARG A 81 -13.09 9.47 21.32
CA ARG A 81 -13.09 8.09 21.83
C ARG A 81 -12.68 7.13 20.71
N ARG A 82 -11.58 6.40 20.95
CA ARG A 82 -11.03 5.44 19.98
C ARG A 82 -11.42 4.00 20.29
N ARG A 83 -11.46 3.19 19.23
CA ARG A 83 -11.59 1.73 19.22
C ARG A 83 -10.36 1.11 18.60
N LYS A 84 -10.09 -0.15 18.96
CA LYS A 84 -9.00 -0.91 18.37
C LYS A 84 -9.44 -1.47 17.01
N TYR A 85 -8.55 -1.38 16.05
CA TYR A 85 -8.66 -1.99 14.73
C TYR A 85 -7.40 -2.76 14.43
N VAL A 86 -7.52 -3.78 13.58
CA VAL A 86 -6.42 -4.57 13.06
C VAL A 86 -6.47 -4.47 11.54
N LEU A 87 -5.43 -3.90 10.97
CA LEU A 87 -5.18 -3.92 9.54
C LEU A 87 -4.28 -5.12 9.23
N HIS A 88 -4.75 -5.99 8.35
CA HIS A 88 -4.00 -7.13 7.85
C HIS A 88 -3.75 -6.95 6.35
N ALA A 89 -2.51 -7.19 5.92
CA ALA A 89 -2.15 -7.22 4.50
C ALA A 89 -1.31 -8.46 4.21
N ALA A 90 -1.66 -9.21 3.17
CA ALA A 90 -0.95 -10.38 2.68
C ALA A 90 -0.49 -10.14 1.25
N PHE A 91 0.79 -10.32 1.00
CA PHE A 91 1.45 -10.05 -0.28
C PHE A 91 1.66 -11.36 -1.02
N PHE A 92 1.08 -11.47 -2.22
CA PHE A 92 1.13 -12.71 -2.99
C PHE A 92 2.27 -12.70 -4.00
N HIS A 93 2.40 -11.62 -4.77
CA HIS A 93 3.41 -11.46 -5.81
C HIS A 93 3.82 -10.00 -5.98
N ALA A 94 5.11 -9.79 -6.22
CA ALA A 94 5.70 -8.49 -6.56
C ALA A 94 6.58 -8.68 -7.80
N ASN A 95 6.20 -8.07 -8.93
CA ASN A 95 6.91 -8.23 -10.20
C ASN A 95 7.14 -6.86 -10.85
N MET A 96 7.75 -6.82 -12.05
CA MET A 96 8.08 -5.56 -12.74
C MET A 96 8.87 -4.61 -11.85
N ILE A 97 9.83 -5.17 -11.12
CA ILE A 97 10.71 -4.41 -10.26
C ILE A 97 11.95 -4.03 -11.07
N SER A 98 12.36 -2.77 -11.01
CA SER A 98 13.69 -2.37 -11.46
C SER A 98 14.73 -2.92 -10.48
N ILE A 99 15.79 -3.54 -10.97
CA ILE A 99 16.89 -3.99 -10.11
C ILE A 99 17.56 -2.74 -9.55
N ASP A 100 17.49 -2.62 -8.23
CA ASP A 100 18.56 -2.06 -7.43
C ASP A 100 19.27 -3.26 -6.77
N ASP A 101 20.59 -3.26 -6.62
CA ASP A 101 21.38 -4.33 -5.95
C ASP A 101 21.08 -4.45 -4.44
N ALA A 102 19.88 -4.08 -4.01
CA ALA A 102 19.44 -4.01 -2.63
C ALA A 102 18.16 -4.84 -2.41
N PRO A 103 18.03 -5.51 -1.25
CA PRO A 103 16.79 -6.16 -0.86
C PRO A 103 15.63 -5.17 -0.80
N ILE A 104 14.44 -5.64 -1.18
CA ILE A 104 13.20 -4.88 -1.17
C ILE A 104 12.31 -5.32 -0.03
N GLU A 105 11.71 -4.34 0.63
CA GLU A 105 10.72 -4.50 1.69
C GLU A 105 9.44 -3.74 1.33
N PHE A 106 8.31 -4.21 1.84
CA PHE A 106 7.05 -3.46 1.83
C PHE A 106 6.64 -3.10 3.25
N GLU A 107 6.34 -1.82 3.48
CA GLU A 107 5.82 -1.31 4.74
C GLU A 107 4.36 -0.90 4.58
N VAL A 108 3.50 -1.31 5.50
CA VAL A 108 2.08 -0.97 5.54
C VAL A 108 1.80 -0.12 6.78
N SER A 109 1.16 1.03 6.58
CA SER A 109 0.85 1.96 7.66
C SER A 109 -0.56 2.54 7.55
N ILE A 110 -1.12 2.97 8.69
CA ILE A 110 -2.35 3.76 8.77
C ILE A 110 -2.16 4.87 9.80
N GLY A 111 -2.20 6.13 9.36
CA GLY A 111 -1.78 7.25 10.18
C GLY A 111 -0.31 7.12 10.62
N ASN A 112 -0.05 7.11 11.93
CA ASN A 112 1.28 6.83 12.46
C ASN A 112 1.52 5.33 12.74
N TYR A 113 0.47 4.52 12.86
CA TYR A 113 0.60 3.09 13.16
C TYR A 113 1.22 2.36 11.97
N GLY A 114 2.28 1.60 12.23
CA GLY A 114 3.03 0.85 11.21
C GLY A 114 4.07 1.67 10.42
N ASN A 115 4.21 2.97 10.70
CA ASN A 115 5.28 3.78 10.12
C ASN A 115 6.56 3.62 10.95
N ASN A 116 7.59 2.99 10.38
CA ASN A 116 8.82 2.67 11.11
C ASN A 116 9.65 3.90 11.48
N LEU A 117 9.37 5.06 10.88
CA LEU A 117 10.04 6.33 11.20
C LEU A 117 9.37 7.10 12.36
N ASP A 118 8.31 6.55 12.96
CA ASP A 118 7.52 7.24 14.00
C ASP A 118 7.52 6.48 15.33
N GLU A 119 8.11 7.09 16.35
CA GLU A 119 8.24 6.50 17.69
C GLU A 119 7.08 6.87 18.63
N THR A 120 6.06 7.59 18.15
CA THR A 120 4.96 8.09 19.01
C THR A 120 3.86 7.05 19.28
N VAL A 121 3.92 5.91 18.59
CA VAL A 121 2.95 4.81 18.68
C VAL A 121 3.66 3.48 18.94
N PRO A 122 2.95 2.46 19.48
CA PRO A 122 3.54 1.14 19.67
C PRO A 122 4.04 0.52 18.35
N PRO A 123 5.16 -0.23 18.37
CA PRO A 123 5.68 -0.91 17.19
C PRO A 123 4.69 -1.96 16.68
N CYS A 124 4.63 -2.14 15.36
CA CYS A 124 3.75 -3.09 14.68
C CYS A 124 4.57 -3.99 13.75
N ALA A 125 4.07 -5.19 13.45
CA ALA A 125 4.64 -6.06 12.41
C ALA A 125 4.20 -5.55 11.02
N SER A 126 4.63 -4.33 10.69
CA SER A 126 4.17 -3.53 9.56
C SER A 126 4.97 -3.73 8.28
N THR A 127 6.09 -4.46 8.34
CA THR A 127 7.07 -4.56 7.24
C THR A 127 7.32 -6.01 6.85
N THR A 128 7.39 -6.28 5.56
CA THR A 128 7.75 -7.61 5.04
C THR A 128 9.25 -7.86 5.19
N PRO A 129 9.70 -9.12 5.24
CA PRO A 129 11.13 -9.43 5.19
C PRO A 129 11.81 -8.85 3.92
N PRO A 130 13.05 -8.35 4.03
CA PRO A 130 13.84 -7.92 2.88
C PRO A 130 14.06 -9.11 1.95
N THR A 131 13.77 -8.91 0.67
CA THR A 131 13.88 -9.95 -0.35
C THR A 131 14.62 -9.39 -1.57
N ASN A 132 15.65 -10.09 -2.04
CA ASN A 132 16.33 -9.73 -3.28
C ASN A 132 15.44 -10.01 -4.50
N ALA A 133 15.40 -9.08 -5.44
CA ALA A 133 14.72 -9.28 -6.72
C ALA A 133 15.49 -10.26 -7.60
N VAL A 134 14.77 -11.11 -8.31
CA VAL A 134 15.30 -12.09 -9.25
C VAL A 134 14.76 -11.79 -10.64
N PHE A 135 15.61 -11.91 -11.66
CA PHE A 135 15.21 -11.75 -13.05
C PHE A 135 14.39 -12.95 -13.53
N ASP A 136 13.28 -12.70 -14.22
CA ASP A 136 12.40 -13.75 -14.75
C ASP A 136 12.99 -14.45 -15.99
N GLY A 137 14.11 -13.97 -16.50
CA GLY A 137 14.78 -14.49 -17.69
C GLY A 137 14.30 -13.89 -19.02
N CYS A 138 13.29 -13.01 -18.98
CA CYS A 138 12.67 -12.45 -20.18
C CYS A 138 12.53 -10.92 -20.12
N TYR A 139 11.76 -10.40 -19.18
CA TYR A 139 11.23 -9.03 -19.25
C TYR A 139 11.34 -8.23 -17.95
N TYR A 140 11.34 -8.87 -16.78
CA TYR A 140 11.24 -8.15 -15.53
C TYR A 140 11.82 -8.91 -14.33
N ASN A 141 11.99 -8.18 -13.23
CA ASN A 141 12.37 -8.78 -11.95
C ASN A 141 11.16 -8.94 -11.04
N PHE A 142 11.23 -9.93 -10.18
CA PHE A 142 10.20 -10.27 -9.22
C PHE A 142 10.80 -10.69 -7.87
N LEU A 143 9.98 -10.67 -6.82
CA LEU A 143 10.37 -11.22 -5.52
C LEU A 143 9.96 -12.69 -5.44
N PRO A 144 10.90 -13.63 -5.24
CA PRO A 144 10.64 -15.07 -5.27
C PRO A 144 10.05 -15.58 -3.95
N TRP A 145 8.90 -15.05 -3.54
CA TRP A 145 8.23 -15.47 -2.29
C TRP A 145 7.71 -16.92 -2.32
N GLY A 146 7.61 -17.54 -3.51
CA GLY A 146 7.19 -18.94 -3.63
C GLY A 146 5.86 -19.21 -2.93
N ASP A 147 5.82 -20.25 -2.10
CA ASP A 147 4.64 -20.63 -1.30
C ASP A 147 4.54 -19.87 0.04
N THR A 148 5.57 -19.14 0.45
CA THR A 148 5.61 -18.39 1.71
C THR A 148 5.27 -16.93 1.45
N LYS A 149 3.98 -16.59 1.57
CA LYS A 149 3.48 -15.24 1.32
C LYS A 149 3.71 -14.34 2.53
N PRO A 150 4.46 -13.23 2.40
CA PRO A 150 4.67 -12.34 3.54
C PRO A 150 3.37 -11.61 3.91
N CYS A 151 3.18 -11.42 5.21
CA CYS A 151 2.01 -10.76 5.77
C CYS A 151 2.44 -9.69 6.78
N THR A 152 1.67 -8.62 6.87
CA THR A 152 1.86 -7.54 7.85
C THR A 152 0.58 -7.34 8.65
N VAL A 153 0.74 -7.01 9.93
CA VAL A 153 -0.34 -6.77 10.88
C VAL A 153 -0.07 -5.45 11.60
N VAL A 154 -1.01 -4.51 11.44
CA VAL A 154 -0.95 -3.19 12.09
C VAL A 154 -2.13 -3.04 13.03
N GLU A 155 -1.84 -3.13 14.33
CA GLU A 155 -2.79 -2.80 15.37
C GLU A 155 -2.87 -1.27 15.52
N CYS A 156 -4.05 -0.70 15.37
CA CYS A 156 -4.25 0.74 15.40
C CYS A 156 -5.48 1.13 16.22
N GLN A 157 -5.61 2.42 16.54
CA GLN A 157 -6.74 2.93 17.31
C GLN A 157 -7.32 4.20 16.69
N TRP A 158 -8.61 4.17 16.38
CA TRP A 158 -9.31 5.25 15.69
C TRP A 158 -10.72 5.44 16.22
N GLU A 159 -11.27 6.64 16.01
CA GLU A 159 -12.67 6.95 16.26
C GLU A 159 -13.56 6.05 15.39
N ASP A 160 -14.59 5.46 16.00
CA ASP A 160 -15.53 4.62 15.26
C ASP A 160 -16.56 5.50 14.55
N ILE A 161 -16.34 5.70 13.25
CA ILE A 161 -17.23 6.41 12.33
C ILE A 161 -17.84 5.46 11.30
N SER A 162 -17.98 4.18 11.65
CA SER A 162 -18.44 3.13 10.73
C SER A 162 -19.79 3.45 10.08
N PHE A 163 -20.73 4.12 10.77
CA PHE A 163 -21.98 4.57 10.15
C PHE A 163 -21.77 5.52 8.96
N ARG A 164 -20.72 6.37 8.98
CA ARG A 164 -20.35 7.23 7.84
C ARG A 164 -19.73 6.39 6.72
N LEU A 165 -18.74 5.55 7.06
CA LEU A 165 -17.96 4.79 6.09
C LEU A 165 -18.79 3.69 5.41
N TYR A 166 -19.69 3.04 6.13
CA TYR A 166 -20.63 2.07 5.58
C TYR A 166 -21.60 2.71 4.59
N ALA A 167 -21.98 3.99 4.80
CA ALA A 167 -22.86 4.68 3.86
C ALA A 167 -22.12 4.93 2.53
N VAL A 168 -20.85 5.34 2.61
CA VAL A 168 -19.97 5.47 1.44
C VAL A 168 -19.85 4.14 0.71
N ASN A 169 -19.52 3.06 1.43
CA ASN A 169 -19.34 1.73 0.84
C ASN A 169 -20.61 1.22 0.18
N MET A 170 -21.76 1.41 0.83
CA MET A 170 -23.07 1.05 0.27
C MET A 170 -23.33 1.77 -1.04
N ILE A 171 -23.29 3.10 -1.04
CA ILE A 171 -23.61 3.90 -2.25
C ILE A 171 -22.61 3.60 -3.37
N THR A 172 -21.33 3.42 -3.03
CA THR A 172 -20.28 3.03 -3.99
C THR A 172 -20.58 1.65 -4.59
N ARG A 173 -21.04 0.69 -3.79
CA ARG A 173 -21.44 -0.64 -4.27
C ARG A 173 -22.62 -0.57 -5.24
N ILE A 174 -23.63 0.24 -4.92
CA ILE A 174 -24.78 0.48 -5.82
C ILE A 174 -24.28 1.06 -7.16
N ALA A 175 -23.37 2.02 -7.12
CA ALA A 175 -22.77 2.61 -8.32
C ALA A 175 -21.98 1.58 -9.13
N ASP A 176 -21.12 0.77 -8.49
CA ASP A 176 -20.34 -0.28 -9.16
C ASP A 176 -21.23 -1.32 -9.84
N ASN A 177 -22.31 -1.76 -9.17
CA ASN A 177 -23.27 -2.71 -9.72
C ASN A 177 -24.02 -2.10 -10.93
N LEU A 178 -24.38 -0.81 -10.84
CA LEU A 178 -25.04 -0.10 -11.93
C LEU A 178 -24.09 0.11 -13.14
N GLU A 179 -22.82 0.43 -12.91
CA GLU A 179 -21.80 0.51 -13.97
C GLU A 179 -21.65 -0.83 -14.69
N TYR A 180 -21.55 -1.93 -13.94
CA TYR A 180 -21.47 -3.27 -14.53
C TYR A 180 -22.72 -3.62 -15.36
N GLY A 181 -23.91 -3.30 -14.86
CA GLY A 181 -25.16 -3.49 -15.61
C GLY A 181 -25.23 -2.64 -16.88
N LEU A 182 -24.81 -1.38 -16.81
CA LEU A 182 -24.69 -0.47 -17.95
C LEU A 182 -23.75 -1.01 -19.02
N GLU A 183 -22.56 -1.47 -18.64
CA GLU A 183 -21.59 -2.07 -19.55
C GLU A 183 -22.16 -3.29 -20.26
N ASN A 184 -22.87 -4.16 -19.54
CA ASN A 184 -23.51 -5.33 -20.14
C ASN A 184 -24.58 -4.95 -21.16
N ILE A 185 -25.43 -3.95 -20.87
CA ILE A 185 -26.44 -3.47 -21.82
C ILE A 185 -25.75 -2.91 -23.07
N GLU A 186 -24.72 -2.07 -22.91
CA GLU A 186 -23.99 -1.49 -24.04
C GLU A 186 -23.27 -2.54 -24.90
N VAL A 187 -22.71 -3.58 -24.30
CA VAL A 187 -22.12 -4.71 -25.02
C VAL A 187 -23.20 -5.49 -25.78
N SER A 188 -24.34 -5.78 -25.14
CA SER A 188 -25.48 -6.46 -25.76
C SER A 188 -26.00 -5.72 -26.99
N MET A 189 -26.06 -4.39 -26.93
CA MET A 189 -26.43 -3.55 -28.07
C MET A 189 -25.40 -3.59 -29.20
N LYS A 190 -24.10 -3.61 -28.87
CA LYS A 190 -23.02 -3.66 -29.89
C LYS A 190 -22.96 -4.99 -30.62
N VAL A 191 -23.32 -6.08 -29.94
CA VAL A 191 -23.30 -7.45 -30.49
C VAL A 191 -24.58 -7.77 -31.27
N ASP A 192 -25.57 -6.87 -31.28
CA ASP A 192 -26.87 -7.03 -31.94
C ASP A 192 -27.58 -8.32 -31.48
N LEU A 193 -27.62 -8.51 -30.14
CA LEU A 193 -28.39 -9.59 -29.52
C LEU A 193 -29.87 -9.50 -29.88
N ALA A 194 -30.57 -10.63 -29.82
CA ALA A 194 -32.01 -10.65 -30.03
C ALA A 194 -32.72 -9.69 -29.06
N GLU A 195 -33.76 -9.00 -29.53
CA GLU A 195 -34.46 -7.97 -28.75
C GLU A 195 -34.97 -8.50 -27.38
N GLU A 196 -35.35 -9.78 -27.32
CA GLU A 196 -35.79 -10.45 -26.09
C GLU A 196 -34.66 -10.57 -25.06
N ASP A 197 -33.45 -10.95 -25.50
CA ASP A 197 -32.27 -11.08 -24.64
C ASP A 197 -31.79 -9.71 -24.14
N LEU A 198 -31.81 -8.69 -25.01
CA LEU A 198 -31.49 -7.31 -24.64
C LEU A 198 -32.48 -6.78 -23.60
N ALA A 199 -33.78 -6.96 -23.82
CA ALA A 199 -34.82 -6.56 -22.89
C ALA A 199 -34.66 -7.26 -21.52
N SER A 200 -34.31 -8.55 -21.51
CA SER A 200 -34.05 -9.28 -20.27
C SER A 200 -32.87 -8.70 -19.48
N THR A 201 -31.79 -8.31 -20.17
CA THR A 201 -30.59 -7.71 -19.57
C THR A 201 -30.92 -6.34 -18.97
N VAL A 202 -31.71 -5.54 -19.67
CA VAL A 202 -32.18 -4.23 -19.21
C VAL A 202 -33.05 -4.37 -17.95
N ILE A 203 -34.03 -5.28 -17.98
CA ILE A 203 -34.93 -5.51 -16.84
C ILE A 203 -34.13 -6.00 -15.63
N ALA A 204 -33.21 -6.96 -15.81
CA ALA A 204 -32.37 -7.47 -14.73
C ALA A 204 -31.51 -6.37 -14.09
N THR A 205 -30.95 -5.48 -14.90
CA THR A 205 -30.15 -4.34 -14.42
C THR A 205 -31.00 -3.36 -13.60
N LEU A 206 -32.20 -3.02 -14.08
CA LEU A 206 -33.13 -2.14 -13.36
C LEU A 206 -33.64 -2.77 -12.06
N ASP A 207 -34.00 -4.06 -12.08
CA ASP A 207 -34.43 -4.80 -10.90
C ASP A 207 -33.35 -4.85 -9.83
N GLN A 208 -32.10 -5.12 -10.23
CA GLN A 208 -30.97 -5.09 -9.30
C GLN A 208 -30.76 -3.69 -8.72
N PHE A 209 -30.80 -2.64 -9.54
CA PHE A 209 -30.64 -1.26 -9.08
C PHE A 209 -31.75 -0.83 -8.09
N ILE A 210 -33.00 -1.21 -8.36
CA ILE A 210 -34.13 -0.95 -7.47
C ILE A 210 -33.94 -1.67 -6.13
N MET A 211 -33.53 -2.94 -6.16
CA MET A 211 -33.26 -3.73 -4.95
C MET A 211 -32.10 -3.12 -4.14
N ASP A 212 -31.02 -2.74 -4.82
CA ASP A 212 -29.85 -2.12 -4.22
C ASP A 212 -30.22 -0.81 -3.49
N CYS A 213 -31.04 0.04 -4.11
CA CYS A 213 -31.53 1.29 -3.50
C CYS A 213 -32.51 1.06 -2.33
N GLN A 214 -33.09 -0.13 -2.17
CA GLN A 214 -33.91 -0.48 -1.01
C GLN A 214 -33.08 -0.87 0.22
N THR A 215 -31.77 -1.06 0.06
CA THR A 215 -30.87 -1.35 1.18
C THR A 215 -30.95 -0.20 2.19
N PRO A 216 -31.25 -0.47 3.48
CA PRO A 216 -31.31 0.59 4.47
C PRO A 216 -29.95 1.26 4.62
N LEU A 217 -29.95 2.58 4.86
CA LEU A 217 -28.73 3.28 5.24
C LEU A 217 -28.25 2.79 6.62
N PRO A 218 -26.93 2.77 6.87
CA PRO A 218 -26.38 2.31 8.14
C PRO A 218 -26.82 3.21 9.30
N GLU A 219 -27.25 2.57 10.38
CA GLU A 219 -27.66 3.26 11.60
C GLU A 219 -26.49 3.47 12.56
N TRP A 220 -26.63 4.46 13.44
CA TRP A 220 -25.70 4.66 14.54
C TRP A 220 -25.83 3.52 15.57
N THR A 221 -24.70 3.01 16.06
CA THR A 221 -24.66 1.96 17.08
C THR A 221 -23.90 2.41 18.31
N GLU A 222 -24.19 1.78 19.45
CA GLU A 222 -23.50 2.07 20.70
C GLU A 222 -21.99 1.83 20.54
N GLY A 223 -21.23 2.91 20.69
CA GLY A 223 -19.78 2.88 20.63
C GLY A 223 -19.16 3.58 19.44
N CYS A 224 -19.98 3.93 18.44
CA CYS A 224 -19.67 4.94 17.44
C CYS A 224 -19.48 6.32 18.08
N THR A 225 -18.79 7.21 17.36
CA THR A 225 -18.77 8.64 17.67
C THR A 225 -20.19 9.23 17.66
N PRO A 226 -20.46 10.31 18.42
CA PRO A 226 -21.77 10.96 18.38
C PRO A 226 -22.10 11.48 16.98
N VAL A 227 -23.39 11.43 16.63
CA VAL A 227 -23.93 12.01 15.39
C VAL A 227 -23.94 13.53 15.51
N ASN A 228 -23.31 14.23 14.55
CA ASN A 228 -23.31 15.69 14.50
C ASN A 228 -24.34 16.27 13.51
N ASN A 229 -24.41 17.60 13.38
CA ASN A 229 -25.39 18.27 12.53
C ASN A 229 -25.24 17.91 11.05
N LEU A 230 -23.99 17.83 10.57
CA LEU A 230 -23.73 17.47 9.17
C LEU A 230 -24.13 16.01 8.90
N ASP A 231 -23.90 15.09 9.85
CA ASP A 231 -24.31 13.69 9.73
C ASP A 231 -25.83 13.57 9.52
N GLN A 232 -26.64 14.28 10.32
CA GLN A 232 -28.10 14.26 10.19
C GLN A 232 -28.57 14.78 8.82
N LYS A 233 -27.94 15.86 8.36
CA LYS A 233 -28.24 16.49 7.07
C LYS A 233 -27.85 15.59 5.89
N LEU A 234 -26.66 14.99 5.93
CA LEU A 234 -26.17 14.06 4.91
C LEU A 234 -26.99 12.77 4.90
N MET A 235 -27.35 12.23 6.06
CA MET A 235 -28.20 11.04 6.16
C MET A 235 -29.57 11.28 5.50
N LYS A 236 -30.19 12.42 5.79
CA LYS A 236 -31.46 12.80 5.17
C LYS A 236 -31.32 12.98 3.65
N LEU A 237 -30.28 13.69 3.20
CA LEU A 237 -30.02 13.89 1.77
C LEU A 237 -29.84 12.55 1.05
N ARG A 238 -28.99 11.66 1.58
CA ARG A 238 -28.75 10.31 1.06
C ARG A 238 -30.04 9.51 0.97
N HIS A 239 -30.88 9.56 2.00
CA HIS A 239 -32.16 8.86 2.03
C HIS A 239 -33.12 9.38 0.96
N ASP A 240 -33.33 10.71 0.92
CA ASP A 240 -34.25 11.35 -0.03
C ASP A 240 -33.81 11.08 -1.48
N ASP A 241 -32.50 11.17 -1.77
CA ASP A 241 -31.95 10.92 -3.10
C ASP A 241 -32.07 9.45 -3.53
N LEU A 242 -31.78 8.49 -2.64
CA LEU A 242 -31.92 7.07 -2.95
C LEU A 242 -33.38 6.67 -3.20
N GLU A 243 -34.32 7.18 -2.39
CA GLU A 243 -35.75 6.95 -2.63
C GLU A 243 -36.23 7.61 -3.93
N GLN A 244 -35.71 8.79 -4.28
CA GLN A 244 -36.00 9.41 -5.56
C GLN A 244 -35.45 8.58 -6.73
N LEU A 245 -34.19 8.14 -6.68
CA LEU A 245 -33.57 7.32 -7.72
C LEU A 245 -34.32 6.00 -7.91
N LYS A 246 -34.70 5.34 -6.82
CA LYS A 246 -35.54 4.14 -6.82
C LYS A 246 -36.89 4.40 -7.49
N ALA A 247 -37.58 5.46 -7.14
CA ALA A 247 -38.87 5.80 -7.74
C ALA A 247 -38.75 6.08 -9.26
N GLN A 248 -37.68 6.78 -9.67
CA GLN A 248 -37.36 7.02 -11.07
C GLN A 248 -37.04 5.71 -11.81
N ALA A 249 -36.29 4.80 -11.19
CA ALA A 249 -35.97 3.50 -11.76
C ALA A 249 -37.19 2.58 -11.91
N VAL A 250 -38.09 2.55 -10.93
CA VAL A 250 -39.38 1.80 -11.03
C VAL A 250 -40.19 2.32 -12.22
N LYS A 251 -40.31 3.64 -12.34
CA LYS A 251 -41.03 4.26 -13.46
C LYS A 251 -40.36 3.94 -14.81
N LEU A 252 -39.03 4.06 -14.89
CA LEU A 252 -38.26 3.74 -16.08
C LEU A 252 -38.43 2.27 -16.49
N ARG A 253 -38.47 1.36 -15.53
CA ARG A 253 -38.71 -0.07 -15.76
C ARG A 253 -40.09 -0.37 -16.35
N GLU A 254 -41.12 0.39 -15.99
CA GLU A 254 -42.49 0.20 -16.48
C GLU A 254 -42.76 0.88 -17.83
N GLU A 255 -42.11 2.02 -18.09
CA GLU A 255 -42.41 2.88 -19.24
C GLU A 255 -41.38 2.79 -20.38
N ALA A 256 -40.19 2.25 -20.16
CA ALA A 256 -39.13 2.23 -21.16
C ALA A 256 -39.50 1.36 -22.38
N THR A 257 -39.28 1.92 -23.57
CA THR A 257 -39.52 1.25 -24.87
C THR A 257 -38.25 1.07 -25.69
N SER A 258 -37.15 1.72 -25.31
CA SER A 258 -35.85 1.68 -26.00
C SER A 258 -34.72 1.50 -24.98
N ALA A 259 -33.76 0.63 -25.29
CA ALA A 259 -32.58 0.39 -24.47
C ALA A 259 -31.66 1.64 -24.44
N GLU A 260 -31.59 2.40 -25.53
CA GLU A 260 -30.80 3.64 -25.61
C GLU A 260 -31.25 4.68 -24.58
N ASP A 261 -32.56 4.83 -24.41
CA ASP A 261 -33.11 5.79 -23.45
C ASP A 261 -32.89 5.33 -22.00
N VAL A 262 -32.97 4.02 -21.74
CA VAL A 262 -32.58 3.46 -20.44
C VAL A 262 -31.12 3.74 -20.13
N VAL A 263 -30.20 3.49 -21.06
CA VAL A 263 -28.76 3.74 -20.86
C VAL A 263 -28.49 5.22 -20.54
N LYS A 264 -29.18 6.16 -21.20
CA LYS A 264 -29.03 7.60 -20.90
C LYS A 264 -29.47 7.92 -19.47
N GLU A 265 -30.63 7.43 -19.03
CA GLU A 265 -31.13 7.70 -17.68
C GLU A 265 -30.27 7.02 -16.61
N LEU A 266 -29.85 5.77 -16.83
CA LEU A 266 -28.97 5.06 -15.89
C LEU A 266 -27.62 5.78 -15.70
N LYS A 267 -27.07 6.41 -16.75
CA LYS A 267 -25.88 7.27 -16.63
C LYS A 267 -26.15 8.52 -15.75
N VAL A 268 -27.35 9.09 -15.79
CA VAL A 268 -27.75 10.20 -14.92
C VAL A 268 -27.86 9.72 -13.46
N TYR A 269 -28.41 8.53 -13.23
CA TYR A 269 -28.47 7.93 -11.89
C TYR A 269 -27.07 7.73 -11.32
N LEU A 270 -26.14 7.22 -12.14
CA LEU A 270 -24.75 7.03 -11.77
C LEU A 270 -24.07 8.35 -11.35
N GLU A 271 -24.22 9.41 -12.15
CA GLU A 271 -23.70 10.73 -11.82
C GLU A 271 -24.31 11.32 -10.54
N THR A 272 -25.54 10.93 -10.21
CA THR A 272 -26.20 11.32 -8.96
C THR A 272 -25.60 10.57 -7.78
N LEU A 273 -25.45 9.25 -7.86
CA LEU A 273 -24.78 8.43 -6.84
C LEU A 273 -23.37 8.94 -6.55
N ARG A 274 -22.62 9.30 -7.61
CA ARG A 274 -21.25 9.83 -7.51
C ARG A 274 -21.14 11.10 -6.67
N LYS A 275 -22.20 11.93 -6.64
CA LYS A 275 -22.24 13.14 -5.81
C LYS A 275 -22.57 12.85 -4.36
N ILE A 276 -23.32 11.78 -4.09
CA ILE A 276 -23.90 11.48 -2.78
C ILE A 276 -22.95 10.68 -1.89
N PHE A 277 -22.02 9.89 -2.46
CA PHE A 277 -21.08 9.09 -1.67
C PHE A 277 -19.91 9.90 -1.09
N VAL A 278 -19.68 11.16 -1.50
CA VAL A 278 -18.59 11.98 -0.95
C VAL A 278 -18.82 12.18 0.56
N GLU A 279 -17.87 11.72 1.38
CA GLU A 279 -17.92 11.85 2.84
C GLU A 279 -16.88 12.86 3.33
N PRO A 280 -17.30 14.12 3.59
CA PRO A 280 -16.37 15.17 4.04
C PRO A 280 -15.81 14.90 5.43
N GLN A 281 -16.48 14.09 6.26
CA GLN A 281 -16.10 13.83 7.65
C GLN A 281 -15.38 12.48 7.83
N ASN A 282 -14.65 12.03 6.82
CA ASN A 282 -13.79 10.85 6.92
C ASN A 282 -12.57 11.13 7.81
N SER A 283 -12.70 10.83 9.10
CA SER A 283 -11.65 11.00 10.10
C SER A 283 -10.64 9.85 10.15
N MET A 284 -10.90 8.73 9.47
CA MET A 284 -10.00 7.57 9.49
C MET A 284 -8.91 7.76 8.43
N PRO A 285 -7.61 7.73 8.79
CA PRO A 285 -6.55 7.92 7.80
C PRO A 285 -6.53 6.80 6.76
N ASP A 286 -5.96 7.12 5.61
CA ASP A 286 -5.73 6.17 4.53
C ASP A 286 -4.63 5.20 4.95
N VAL A 287 -4.74 3.99 4.42
CA VAL A 287 -3.67 3.00 4.45
C VAL A 287 -2.65 3.36 3.39
N VAL A 288 -1.37 3.39 3.76
CA VAL A 288 -0.26 3.64 2.86
C VAL A 288 0.65 2.43 2.83
N ILE A 289 0.91 1.94 1.61
CA ILE A 289 1.84 0.86 1.33
C ILE A 289 3.07 1.49 0.68
N TRP A 290 4.23 1.33 1.30
CA TRP A 290 5.51 1.79 0.79
C TRP A 290 6.33 0.61 0.29
N MET A 291 7.01 0.79 -0.83
CA MET A 291 8.12 -0.06 -1.25
C MET A 291 9.43 0.61 -0.81
N ILE A 292 10.27 -0.14 -0.11
CA ILE A 292 11.52 0.30 0.48
C ILE A 292 12.67 -0.48 -0.14
N ALA A 293 13.72 0.22 -0.54
CA ALA A 293 14.99 -0.37 -0.99
C ALA A 293 16.14 0.48 -0.45
N SER A 294 17.20 -0.15 0.08
CA SER A 294 18.33 0.56 0.73
C SER A 294 17.89 1.62 1.75
N GLU A 295 16.93 1.27 2.62
CA GLU A 295 16.36 2.15 3.65
C GLU A 295 15.63 3.40 3.12
N LYS A 296 15.34 3.45 1.81
CA LYS A 296 14.63 4.57 1.16
C LYS A 296 13.30 4.12 0.60
N ARG A 297 12.27 4.95 0.76
CA ARG A 297 10.94 4.74 0.17
C ARG A 297 10.96 5.17 -1.30
N ILE A 298 10.87 4.18 -2.18
CA ILE A 298 11.02 4.36 -3.63
C ILE A 298 9.68 4.43 -4.37
N ALA A 299 8.64 3.78 -3.84
CA ALA A 299 7.29 3.79 -4.42
C ALA A 299 6.21 3.66 -3.35
N TYR A 300 4.98 4.07 -3.66
CA TYR A 300 3.87 3.99 -2.71
C TYR A 300 2.50 3.76 -3.34
N PHE A 301 1.55 3.31 -2.54
CA PHE A 301 0.13 3.28 -2.88
C PHE A 301 -0.70 3.68 -1.68
N ARG A 302 -1.75 4.46 -1.91
CA ARG A 302 -2.64 4.97 -0.86
C ARG A 302 -4.04 4.44 -1.09
N ILE A 303 -4.64 3.87 -0.05
CA ILE A 303 -5.97 3.26 -0.06
C ILE A 303 -6.80 3.89 1.05
N PRO A 304 -7.96 4.49 0.74
CA PRO A 304 -8.87 4.95 1.78
C PRO A 304 -9.28 3.81 2.72
N ALA A 305 -9.30 4.06 4.03
CA ALA A 305 -9.59 2.99 5.00
C ALA A 305 -10.98 2.36 4.82
N TYR A 306 -11.97 3.10 4.31
CA TYR A 306 -13.30 2.56 4.07
C TYR A 306 -13.33 1.46 3.01
N ASP A 307 -12.42 1.48 2.03
CA ASP A 307 -12.31 0.43 1.00
C ASP A 307 -11.82 -0.90 1.58
N LEU A 308 -11.18 -0.86 2.75
CA LEU A 308 -10.65 -2.03 3.45
C LEU A 308 -11.50 -2.44 4.66
N LEU A 309 -12.50 -1.64 5.03
CA LEU A 309 -13.28 -1.82 6.24
C LEU A 309 -14.18 -3.06 6.15
N PHE A 310 -14.04 -3.95 7.11
CA PHE A 310 -14.86 -5.15 7.22
C PHE A 310 -16.27 -4.84 7.72
N SER A 311 -17.26 -5.52 7.13
CA SER A 311 -18.63 -5.61 7.64
C SER A 311 -19.21 -6.98 7.31
N GLU A 312 -20.07 -7.49 8.19
CA GLU A 312 -20.85 -8.70 7.95
C GLU A 312 -21.85 -8.49 6.80
N ASN A 313 -22.41 -7.28 6.70
CA ASN A 313 -23.26 -6.90 5.58
C ASN A 313 -22.39 -6.59 4.35
N GLN A 314 -22.58 -7.37 3.29
CA GLN A 314 -21.83 -7.22 2.03
C GLN A 314 -21.97 -5.83 1.40
N MET A 315 -23.12 -5.18 1.53
CA MET A 315 -23.34 -3.83 1.01
C MET A 315 -22.49 -2.78 1.75
N TYR A 316 -22.18 -3.00 3.02
CA TYR A 316 -21.40 -2.07 3.84
C TYR A 316 -19.90 -2.36 3.82
N ARG A 317 -19.52 -3.55 3.35
CA ARG A 317 -18.13 -4.00 3.30
C ARG A 317 -17.35 -3.19 2.27
N GLY A 318 -16.15 -2.77 2.66
CA GLY A 318 -15.22 -2.07 1.79
C GLY A 318 -14.94 -2.84 0.50
N ARG A 319 -14.78 -2.11 -0.61
CA ARG A 319 -14.64 -2.69 -1.95
C ARG A 319 -13.53 -3.74 -2.07
N TYR A 320 -12.44 -3.54 -1.34
CA TYR A 320 -11.23 -4.37 -1.39
C TYR A 320 -11.04 -5.21 -0.12
N CYS A 321 -11.94 -5.11 0.85
CA CYS A 321 -11.85 -5.86 2.10
C CYS A 321 -11.95 -7.36 1.84
N GLY A 322 -10.86 -8.08 2.10
CA GLY A 322 -10.83 -9.54 1.94
C GLY A 322 -10.65 -10.01 0.49
N GLU A 323 -10.39 -9.08 -0.44
CA GLU A 323 -10.26 -9.37 -1.86
C GLU A 323 -8.79 -9.32 -2.29
N VAL A 324 -8.42 -10.22 -3.20
CA VAL A 324 -7.09 -10.24 -3.80
C VAL A 324 -7.07 -9.26 -4.98
N ARG A 325 -6.15 -8.29 -4.95
CA ARG A 325 -6.08 -7.19 -5.92
C ARG A 325 -4.66 -6.90 -6.39
N THR A 326 -4.56 -6.54 -7.66
CA THR A 326 -3.35 -5.97 -8.25
C THR A 326 -3.29 -4.48 -7.96
N ILE A 327 -2.17 -3.99 -7.44
CA ILE A 327 -1.96 -2.55 -7.20
C ILE A 327 -0.70 -2.04 -7.92
N MET A 328 -0.86 -0.91 -8.58
CA MET A 328 0.23 -0.21 -9.26
C MET A 328 0.82 0.81 -8.30
N LEU A 329 2.09 0.66 -7.94
CA LEU A 329 2.73 1.62 -7.04
C LEU A 329 3.10 2.89 -7.81
N LYS A 330 2.83 4.05 -7.22
CA LYS A 330 3.27 5.35 -7.71
C LYS A 330 4.74 5.52 -7.37
N VAL A 331 5.59 5.65 -8.38
CA VAL A 331 7.06 5.76 -8.23
C VAL A 331 7.51 7.21 -8.27
N ARG A 332 8.64 7.46 -7.62
CA ARG A 332 9.20 8.80 -7.40
C ARG A 332 9.98 9.40 -8.59
N LYS A 333 10.32 8.61 -9.63
CA LYS A 333 11.24 9.01 -10.73
C LYS A 333 10.94 8.31 -12.09
N ASP A 334 9.71 8.36 -12.58
CA ASP A 334 9.34 7.90 -13.95
C ASP A 334 9.52 6.40 -14.30
N LEU A 335 9.82 5.53 -13.33
CA LEU A 335 9.72 4.07 -13.52
C LEU A 335 8.36 3.55 -13.05
N THR A 336 7.82 2.50 -13.65
CA THR A 336 6.61 1.82 -13.15
C THR A 336 7.02 0.53 -12.45
N SER A 337 6.76 0.40 -11.14
CA SER A 337 6.85 -0.88 -10.43
C SER A 337 5.47 -1.43 -10.09
N LEU A 338 5.27 -2.74 -10.25
CA LEU A 338 3.95 -3.35 -10.25
C LEU A 338 3.80 -4.43 -9.17
N LEU A 339 3.11 -4.08 -8.07
CA LEU A 339 2.70 -5.10 -7.10
C LEU A 339 1.47 -5.84 -7.64
N HIS A 340 1.71 -7.01 -8.25
CA HIS A 340 0.67 -7.71 -8.99
C HIS A 340 -0.45 -8.25 -8.11
N THR A 341 -0.23 -8.53 -6.84
CA THR A 341 -1.26 -9.22 -6.05
C THR A 341 -1.09 -9.00 -4.54
N LEU A 342 -2.09 -8.36 -3.93
CA LEU A 342 -2.18 -8.03 -2.51
C LEU A 342 -3.60 -8.31 -2.00
N HIS A 343 -3.72 -8.80 -0.78
CA HIS A 343 -4.98 -8.94 -0.06
C HIS A 343 -4.94 -8.11 1.22
N CYS A 344 -5.90 -7.20 1.40
CA CYS A 344 -5.97 -6.34 2.59
C CYS A 344 -7.34 -6.39 3.26
N SER A 345 -7.37 -6.34 4.59
CA SER A 345 -8.59 -6.21 5.38
C SER A 345 -8.35 -5.40 6.64
N LEU A 346 -9.31 -4.55 7.00
CA LEU A 346 -9.31 -3.75 8.22
C LEU A 346 -10.54 -4.14 9.04
N ALA A 347 -10.32 -4.78 10.18
CA ALA A 347 -11.40 -5.31 11.01
C ALA A 347 -11.13 -5.05 12.50
N THR A 348 -12.17 -5.15 13.32
CA THR A 348 -12.06 -5.06 14.78
C THR A 348 -11.68 -6.40 15.44
N SER A 349 -11.67 -7.49 14.66
CA SER A 349 -11.27 -8.84 15.08
C SER A 349 -10.78 -9.65 13.87
N LEU A 350 -9.60 -10.27 13.98
CA LEU A 350 -9.06 -11.24 13.01
C LEU A 350 -8.37 -12.37 13.77
N THR A 351 -8.52 -13.60 13.29
CA THR A 351 -7.69 -14.73 13.74
C THR A 351 -6.45 -14.77 12.86
N LEU A 352 -5.27 -14.56 13.44
CA LEU A 352 -4.02 -14.40 12.70
C LEU A 352 -2.99 -15.44 13.15
N MET A 353 -2.14 -15.87 12.21
CA MET A 353 -0.88 -16.55 12.51
C MET A 353 0.24 -15.55 12.19
N CYS A 354 1.20 -15.43 13.11
CA CYS A 354 2.33 -14.51 13.00
C CYS A 354 3.62 -15.28 13.24
N THR A 355 4.62 -15.02 12.41
CA THR A 355 5.94 -15.66 12.52
C THR A 355 6.93 -14.66 13.11
N SER A 356 7.61 -15.04 14.19
CA SER A 356 8.75 -14.28 14.69
C SER A 356 9.98 -14.60 13.86
N ILE A 357 10.69 -13.56 13.39
CA ILE A 357 11.87 -13.68 12.52
C ILE A 357 13.05 -13.00 13.21
N GLN A 358 14.23 -13.60 13.09
CA GLN A 358 15.51 -13.01 13.46
C GLN A 358 16.54 -13.36 12.37
N TYR A 359 17.57 -12.53 12.22
CA TYR A 359 18.62 -12.70 11.24
C TYR A 359 19.92 -13.08 11.96
N GLU A 360 20.53 -14.18 11.53
CA GLU A 360 21.85 -14.60 12.00
C GLU A 360 22.92 -13.90 11.18
N ASN A 361 23.86 -13.23 11.84
CA ASN A 361 24.97 -12.55 11.19
C ASN A 361 26.25 -13.37 11.34
N GLU A 362 26.85 -13.73 10.22
CA GLU A 362 28.17 -14.32 10.16
C GLU A 362 29.12 -13.46 9.33
N ALA A 363 30.40 -13.45 9.70
CA ALA A 363 31.45 -12.81 8.93
C ALA A 363 32.51 -13.83 8.56
N GLN A 364 32.93 -13.82 7.30
CA GLN A 364 33.97 -14.71 6.81
C GLN A 364 35.35 -14.08 7.03
N ILE A 365 36.23 -14.78 7.76
CA ILE A 365 37.66 -14.46 7.82
C ILE A 365 38.46 -15.64 7.31
N VAL A 366 39.34 -15.42 6.33
CA VAL A 366 40.29 -16.42 5.83
C VAL A 366 39.56 -17.75 5.52
N GLY A 367 38.45 -17.63 4.77
CA GLY A 367 37.62 -18.76 4.34
C GLY A 367 36.76 -19.41 5.44
N LYS A 368 36.79 -18.94 6.69
CA LYS A 368 35.98 -19.49 7.80
C LYS A 368 34.92 -18.50 8.24
N TRP A 369 33.66 -18.95 8.26
CA TRP A 369 32.56 -18.21 8.85
C TRP A 369 32.69 -18.17 10.38
N SER A 370 32.48 -17.00 10.95
CA SER A 370 32.44 -16.76 12.40
C SER A 370 31.22 -15.95 12.74
N SER A 371 30.49 -16.37 13.78
CA SER A 371 29.36 -15.69 14.42
C SER A 371 29.76 -14.93 15.70
N ARG A 372 31.05 -14.91 16.04
CA ARG A 372 31.57 -14.28 17.26
C ARG A 372 32.19 -12.91 16.98
N ARG A 373 32.05 -11.99 17.93
CA ARG A 373 32.79 -10.73 17.95
C ARG A 373 34.11 -10.92 18.71
N PRO A 374 35.27 -10.48 18.17
CA PRO A 374 35.56 -10.10 16.77
C PRO A 374 35.58 -11.33 15.84
N PRO A 375 35.33 -11.19 14.52
CA PRO A 375 35.44 -9.97 13.68
C PRO A 375 34.12 -9.23 13.46
N LEU A 376 33.00 -9.80 13.91
CA LEU A 376 31.67 -9.24 13.62
C LEU A 376 31.55 -7.82 14.16
N THR A 377 31.09 -6.92 13.31
CA THR A 377 30.72 -5.55 13.70
C THR A 377 29.27 -5.45 14.18
N ARG A 378 28.47 -6.50 13.93
CA ARG A 378 27.04 -6.62 14.27
C ARG A 378 26.78 -7.75 15.29
N PRO A 379 25.67 -7.71 16.06
CA PRO A 379 25.35 -8.77 17.02
C PRO A 379 25.14 -10.10 16.28
N ASN A 380 25.29 -11.24 16.97
CA ASN A 380 25.12 -12.55 16.32
C ASN A 380 23.69 -12.73 15.76
N TYR A 381 22.68 -12.31 16.51
CA TYR A 381 21.29 -12.29 16.06
C TYR A 381 20.73 -10.88 16.10
N THR A 382 20.11 -10.46 15.01
CA THR A 382 19.51 -9.13 14.88
C THR A 382 18.12 -9.14 14.27
N ASP A 383 17.46 -7.99 14.35
CA ASP A 383 16.32 -7.64 13.50
C ASP A 383 16.75 -7.47 12.01
N CYS A 384 15.78 -7.16 11.13
CA CYS A 384 16.04 -7.00 9.69
C CYS A 384 16.98 -5.84 9.36
N THR A 385 17.09 -4.83 10.24
CA THR A 385 18.03 -3.71 10.06
C THR A 385 19.48 -4.13 10.32
N GLY A 386 19.68 -5.28 10.99
CA GLY A 386 21.00 -5.77 11.34
C GLY A 386 21.65 -5.00 12.50
N HIS A 387 20.87 -4.25 13.28
CA HIS A 387 21.38 -3.36 14.33
C HIS A 387 20.90 -3.73 15.73
N LEU A 388 19.61 -4.07 15.88
CA LEU A 388 19.04 -4.40 17.17
C LEU A 388 19.34 -5.85 17.50
N GLU A 389 19.97 -6.12 18.65
CA GLU A 389 20.24 -7.48 19.09
C GLU A 389 18.94 -8.17 19.54
N THR A 390 18.66 -9.35 19.00
CA THR A 390 17.40 -10.08 19.24
C THR A 390 17.63 -11.49 19.79
N PRO A 391 17.95 -11.64 21.10
CA PRO A 391 18.05 -12.95 21.74
C PRO A 391 16.72 -13.71 21.65
N LYS A 392 16.78 -15.02 21.34
CA LYS A 392 15.61 -15.91 21.29
C LYS A 392 14.75 -15.86 22.56
N GLU A 393 15.40 -15.69 23.71
CA GLU A 393 14.77 -15.62 25.03
C GLU A 393 13.84 -14.41 25.21
N ASN A 394 14.06 -13.35 24.42
CA ASN A 394 13.28 -12.12 24.51
C ASN A 394 11.96 -12.19 23.74
N PHE A 395 11.75 -13.24 22.94
CA PHE A 395 10.49 -13.45 22.22
C PHE A 395 9.52 -14.19 23.14
N ILE A 396 8.56 -13.43 23.69
CA ILE A 396 7.49 -13.94 24.55
C ILE A 396 6.17 -13.75 23.80
N PRO A 397 5.35 -14.80 23.62
CA PRO A 397 4.09 -14.68 22.91
C PRO A 397 3.15 -13.76 23.70
N PRO A 398 2.46 -12.83 23.02
CA PRO A 398 1.49 -11.94 23.67
C PRO A 398 0.37 -12.74 24.36
N LEU A 399 -0.37 -12.08 25.26
CA LEU A 399 -1.49 -12.70 25.96
C LEU A 399 -2.51 -13.30 24.97
N GLY A 400 -2.74 -14.61 25.06
CA GLY A 400 -3.66 -15.35 24.17
C GLY A 400 -2.99 -16.05 22.99
N TRP A 401 -1.72 -15.74 22.71
CA TRP A 401 -0.93 -16.42 21.68
C TRP A 401 -0.16 -17.61 22.25
N LYS A 402 0.11 -18.60 21.39
CA LYS A 402 0.94 -19.76 21.71
C LYS A 402 1.93 -19.98 20.58
N TRP A 403 3.12 -20.45 20.92
CA TRP A 403 4.08 -20.88 19.91
C TRP A 403 3.53 -22.07 19.15
N GLU A 404 3.69 -22.03 17.83
CA GLU A 404 3.45 -23.14 16.93
C GLU A 404 4.81 -23.58 16.37
N GLY A 405 5.43 -24.57 17.03
CA GLY A 405 6.74 -25.11 16.65
C GLY A 405 7.95 -24.42 17.30
N ASP A 406 9.13 -24.99 17.04
CA ASP A 406 10.42 -24.46 17.44
C ASP A 406 11.01 -23.54 16.37
N TRP A 407 12.01 -22.73 16.73
CA TRP A 407 12.79 -21.95 15.77
C TRP A 407 13.43 -22.87 14.72
N TYR A 408 13.24 -22.54 13.45
CA TYR A 408 13.87 -23.23 12.32
C TYR A 408 14.59 -22.22 11.41
N ILE A 409 15.56 -22.71 10.64
CA ILE A 409 16.22 -21.90 9.62
C ILE A 409 15.31 -21.88 8.40
N SER A 410 14.80 -20.69 8.05
CA SER A 410 14.08 -20.48 6.81
C SER A 410 15.09 -20.08 5.74
N PRO A 411 15.44 -20.95 4.77
CA PRO A 411 16.37 -20.58 3.70
C PRO A 411 15.75 -19.44 2.88
N GLU A 412 16.50 -18.37 2.64
CA GLU A 412 16.01 -17.28 1.81
C GLU A 412 15.89 -17.78 0.36
N PHE A 413 14.66 -17.84 -0.16
CA PHE A 413 14.39 -18.44 -1.48
C PHE A 413 15.14 -17.74 -2.62
N SER A 414 15.52 -16.47 -2.45
CA SER A 414 16.38 -15.72 -3.38
C SER A 414 17.75 -16.38 -3.56
N LEU A 415 18.29 -17.04 -2.53
CA LEU A 415 19.57 -17.77 -2.57
C LEU A 415 19.50 -19.03 -3.46
N MET A 416 18.30 -19.49 -3.82
CA MET A 416 18.13 -20.58 -4.79
C MET A 416 18.22 -20.10 -6.24
N PHE A 417 18.24 -18.80 -6.47
CA PHE A 417 18.42 -18.17 -7.77
C PHE A 417 19.81 -17.50 -7.81
N LYS A 418 20.75 -18.11 -8.53
CA LYS A 418 22.03 -17.47 -8.88
C LYS A 418 21.79 -16.27 -9.81
N LYS A 419 22.75 -15.34 -9.91
CA LYS A 419 22.69 -14.14 -10.79
C LYS A 419 22.36 -14.47 -12.26
N ASP A 420 22.71 -15.66 -12.72
CA ASP A 420 22.48 -16.17 -14.06
C ASP A 420 21.14 -16.93 -14.22
N THR A 421 20.35 -17.07 -13.16
CA THR A 421 19.11 -17.86 -13.20
C THR A 421 18.07 -17.19 -14.09
N GLY A 422 17.64 -17.90 -15.13
CA GLY A 422 16.71 -17.39 -16.15
C GLY A 422 17.40 -16.67 -17.31
N ALA A 423 18.67 -16.28 -17.16
CA ALA A 423 19.40 -15.61 -18.24
C ALA A 423 19.79 -16.62 -19.35
N THR A 424 19.62 -16.22 -20.61
CA THR A 424 20.13 -16.97 -21.77
C THR A 424 21.52 -16.51 -22.22
N SER A 425 21.98 -15.37 -21.68
CA SER A 425 23.33 -14.82 -21.83
C SER A 425 23.72 -14.12 -20.53
N PHE A 426 24.97 -14.28 -20.09
CA PHE A 426 25.50 -13.69 -18.86
C PHE A 426 26.95 -13.26 -19.12
N MET A 427 27.31 -12.06 -18.69
CA MET A 427 28.68 -11.54 -18.80
C MET A 427 29.40 -11.79 -17.48
N GLU A 428 30.42 -12.65 -17.52
CA GLU A 428 31.30 -12.87 -16.38
C GLU A 428 32.42 -11.82 -16.38
N ASP A 429 32.64 -11.16 -15.24
CA ASP A 429 33.68 -10.14 -15.07
C ASP A 429 34.67 -10.50 -13.96
N VAL A 430 35.95 -10.22 -14.20
CA VAL A 430 37.05 -10.43 -13.25
C VAL A 430 38.00 -9.23 -13.36
N PHE A 431 38.38 -8.66 -12.22
CA PHE A 431 39.34 -7.56 -12.12
C PHE A 431 40.73 -8.13 -11.80
N TYR A 432 41.70 -7.85 -12.67
CA TYR A 432 43.10 -8.14 -12.40
C TYR A 432 43.73 -6.98 -11.62
N ASN A 433 44.30 -7.27 -10.46
CA ASN A 433 44.85 -6.27 -9.56
C ASN A 433 46.38 -6.35 -9.49
N GLU A 434 47.02 -5.22 -9.72
CA GLU A 434 48.43 -4.98 -9.44
C GLU A 434 48.58 -3.92 -8.35
N LYS A 435 49.71 -3.95 -7.64
CA LYS A 435 50.08 -2.97 -6.63
C LYS A 435 51.47 -2.42 -6.93
N ARG A 436 51.74 -1.20 -6.49
CA ARG A 436 53.08 -0.62 -6.49
C ARG A 436 53.27 0.28 -5.28
N THR A 437 54.51 0.50 -4.92
CA THR A 437 54.91 1.63 -4.06
C THR A 437 55.35 2.80 -4.95
N PRO A 438 55.44 4.05 -4.43
CA PRO A 438 55.91 5.19 -5.22
C PRO A 438 57.32 5.04 -5.82
N ILE A 439 58.08 4.03 -5.36
CA ILE A 439 59.46 3.76 -5.75
C ILE A 439 59.65 2.40 -6.45
N SER A 440 58.59 1.59 -6.59
CA SER A 440 58.65 0.28 -7.24
C SER A 440 57.82 0.25 -8.52
N GLY A 441 58.13 -0.69 -9.42
CA GLY A 441 57.24 -1.04 -10.52
C GLY A 441 55.95 -1.69 -10.01
N TRP A 442 55.00 -1.88 -10.93
CA TRP A 442 53.81 -2.69 -10.68
C TRP A 442 54.21 -4.14 -10.43
N GLU A 443 53.61 -4.73 -9.41
CA GLU A 443 53.72 -6.14 -9.06
C GLU A 443 52.32 -6.71 -8.82
N LYS A 444 52.15 -8.01 -9.08
CA LYS A 444 50.89 -8.72 -8.83
C LYS A 444 50.42 -8.47 -7.39
N ALA A 445 49.16 -8.05 -7.21
CA ALA A 445 48.58 -7.86 -5.89
C ALA A 445 48.46 -9.20 -5.15
N SER A 446 48.35 -9.16 -3.82
CA SER A 446 48.14 -10.37 -3.01
C SER A 446 46.80 -11.05 -3.34
N LEU A 447 45.79 -10.26 -3.69
CA LEU A 447 44.53 -10.70 -4.28
C LEU A 447 44.54 -10.28 -5.74
N ALA A 448 45.02 -11.15 -6.62
CA ALA A 448 45.28 -10.78 -8.00
C ALA A 448 44.02 -10.75 -8.88
N TYR A 449 43.00 -11.51 -8.53
CA TYR A 449 41.74 -11.57 -9.26
C TYR A 449 40.60 -11.32 -8.28
N THR A 450 39.78 -10.31 -8.54
CA THR A 450 38.64 -9.96 -7.67
C THR A 450 37.39 -9.63 -8.47
N ASP A 451 36.26 -9.55 -7.78
CA ASP A 451 35.10 -8.81 -8.28
C ASP A 451 35.29 -7.29 -8.11
N ALA A 452 34.28 -6.51 -8.54
CA ALA A 452 34.29 -5.05 -8.45
C ALA A 452 34.30 -4.52 -7.00
N GLN A 453 33.94 -5.35 -6.02
CA GLN A 453 33.90 -5.04 -4.60
C GLN A 453 35.19 -5.44 -3.87
N GLY A 454 36.12 -6.12 -4.57
CA GLY A 454 37.42 -6.54 -4.05
C GLY A 454 37.43 -7.93 -3.40
N TYR A 455 36.37 -8.74 -3.57
CA TYR A 455 36.36 -10.14 -3.12
C TYR A 455 37.09 -11.04 -4.10
N GLU A 456 37.81 -12.04 -3.60
CA GLU A 456 38.61 -12.96 -4.41
C GLU A 456 37.75 -13.74 -5.42
N LYS A 457 38.18 -13.76 -6.68
CA LYS A 457 37.61 -14.58 -7.76
C LYS A 457 38.68 -15.53 -8.34
N PRO A 458 38.27 -16.66 -8.95
CA PRO A 458 39.18 -17.50 -9.72
C PRO A 458 39.78 -16.71 -10.89
N SER A 459 40.95 -17.14 -11.36
CA SER A 459 41.55 -16.53 -12.54
C SER A 459 40.73 -16.85 -13.81
N PRO A 460 40.89 -16.07 -14.90
CA PRO A 460 40.25 -16.34 -16.18
C PRO A 460 40.40 -17.80 -16.68
N ASP A 461 41.57 -18.41 -16.42
CA ASP A 461 41.88 -19.80 -16.81
C ASP A 461 41.27 -20.87 -15.88
N GLU A 462 40.95 -20.49 -14.64
CA GLU A 462 40.40 -21.38 -13.60
C GLU A 462 38.90 -21.17 -13.40
N THR A 463 38.28 -20.28 -14.16
CA THR A 463 36.84 -19.98 -14.06
C THR A 463 36.05 -21.12 -14.69
N GLU A 464 35.39 -21.92 -13.85
CA GLU A 464 34.54 -23.02 -14.30
C GLU A 464 33.16 -22.53 -14.75
N LEU A 465 32.71 -22.98 -15.93
CA LEU A 465 31.36 -22.73 -16.40
C LEU A 465 30.33 -23.55 -15.60
N PRO A 466 29.20 -22.95 -15.21
CA PRO A 466 28.08 -23.71 -14.65
C PRO A 466 27.55 -24.74 -15.67
N SER A 467 27.05 -25.88 -15.18
CA SER A 467 26.49 -26.94 -16.03
C SER A 467 25.38 -26.40 -16.93
N GLY A 468 25.50 -26.61 -18.24
CA GLY A 468 24.53 -26.16 -19.26
C GLY A 468 24.88 -24.85 -19.95
N TRP A 469 25.91 -24.14 -19.51
CA TRP A 469 26.40 -22.92 -20.15
C TRP A 469 27.53 -23.19 -21.16
N VAL A 470 27.65 -22.33 -22.17
CA VAL A 470 28.72 -22.36 -23.17
C VAL A 470 29.27 -20.93 -23.29
N TRP A 471 30.60 -20.79 -23.35
CA TRP A 471 31.23 -19.50 -23.65
C TRP A 471 30.80 -19.02 -25.05
N GLU A 472 30.22 -17.83 -25.13
CA GLU A 472 29.91 -17.18 -26.41
C GLU A 472 31.18 -16.61 -27.07
N ASP A 473 32.13 -16.14 -26.25
CA ASP A 473 33.42 -15.60 -26.69
C ASP A 473 34.56 -16.61 -26.51
N ASP A 474 35.48 -16.66 -27.47
CA ASP A 474 36.63 -17.57 -27.47
C ASP A 474 37.72 -17.20 -26.45
N ALA A 475 37.67 -15.97 -25.89
CA ALA A 475 38.64 -15.47 -24.93
C ALA A 475 38.08 -14.31 -24.10
N TRP A 476 38.61 -14.16 -22.89
CA TRP A 476 38.41 -12.98 -22.06
C TRP A 476 38.91 -11.72 -22.77
N LYS A 477 38.14 -10.63 -22.68
CA LYS A 477 38.46 -9.33 -23.29
C LYS A 477 38.54 -8.27 -22.21
N VAL A 478 39.41 -7.29 -22.42
CA VAL A 478 39.48 -6.10 -21.57
C VAL A 478 38.33 -5.17 -21.92
N ASP A 479 37.59 -4.72 -20.91
CA ASP A 479 36.43 -3.83 -21.06
C ASP A 479 36.86 -2.36 -21.20
N PHE A 480 37.04 -1.90 -22.45
CA PHE A 480 37.37 -0.50 -22.76
C PHE A 480 36.15 0.44 -22.74
N ASN A 481 34.95 -0.06 -22.46
CA ASN A 481 33.75 0.79 -22.42
C ASN A 481 33.58 1.53 -21.08
N ARG A 482 34.43 1.23 -20.09
CA ARG A 482 34.45 1.90 -18.80
C ARG A 482 35.55 2.99 -18.75
N PRO A 483 35.49 3.92 -17.78
CA PRO A 483 36.53 4.92 -17.60
C PRO A 483 37.86 4.26 -17.18
N CYS A 484 38.72 3.97 -18.16
CA CYS A 484 40.02 3.34 -18.00
C CYS A 484 41.07 4.06 -18.86
N ASP A 485 42.35 3.75 -18.65
CA ASP A 485 43.43 4.20 -19.54
C ASP A 485 43.45 3.39 -20.86
N GLU A 486 44.42 3.69 -21.74
CA GLU A 486 44.57 3.00 -23.04
C GLU A 486 44.88 1.50 -22.92
N GLU A 487 45.30 1.04 -21.74
CA GLU A 487 45.57 -0.37 -21.41
C GLU A 487 44.42 -1.03 -20.65
N GLY A 488 43.35 -0.29 -20.33
CA GLY A 488 42.18 -0.80 -19.61
C GLY A 488 42.32 -0.77 -18.09
N ASN A 489 43.30 -0.05 -17.54
CA ASN A 489 43.53 0.03 -16.10
C ASN A 489 42.64 1.09 -15.43
N TYR A 490 42.21 0.78 -14.21
CA TYR A 490 41.52 1.69 -13.30
C TYR A 490 42.50 2.10 -12.21
N THR A 491 42.73 3.41 -12.01
CA THR A 491 43.64 3.95 -10.98
C THR A 491 42.92 4.46 -9.76
#